data_AF-A0A9J7NCT3-F1
#
_entry.id   AF-A0A9J7NCT3-F1
#
_cell.length_a   1.000
_cell.length_b   1.000
_cell.length_c   1.000
_cell.angle_alpha   90.00
_cell.angle_beta   90.00
_cell.angle_gamma   90.00
#
_symmetry.space_group_name_H-M   'P 1'
#
loop_
_entity.id
_entity.type
_entity.pdbx_description
1 polymer ?
#
loop_
_entity_poly.entity_id
_entity_poly.type
_entity_poly.pdbx_seq_one_letter_code
_entity_poly.pdbx_strand_id
1 'polypeptide(L)'
;MADVPMSDRHRVIIRKKYVPLSRDLNPKYVLPYLYQEKVLTEEMMEDLAAIPEAKKSHKARKLLDIIMTRGDRAFGVFKQALEESGYGHLAELLEEPKPLVESELHHEQVASEEVSEGPLKSLRLCLQPYRETPSAKKIIQGCRLMEKGAEILNNSGYTDAEGLIKIVEGFMLQERLTARSYERFLYSPDHLGLDRARLAELMTSQLHHNPADSTCLFLQGALLPFDETRVQEMRKVADVVVQNGEDDPLHKYLHHVYCVLGDSLLNLYRDSPSCALPAFTSALMHKRDYPTAVHLAAECSMVLSPPDAIEQFRRYLQLAPPCDKRVHWAHYFLAILYSRQAQQEKAEEHYNLAVQAEEKRLPTSVMGWAKEVAQKVFS
;
A
#
# COMPACT_ATOMS: atom_id res chain seq x y z
N MET A 1 -8.04 -17.06 37.49
CA MET A 1 -6.97 -16.05 37.56
C MET A 1 -7.39 -14.92 36.65
N ALA A 2 -7.46 -13.67 37.14
CA ALA A 2 -7.86 -12.55 36.30
C ALA A 2 -6.90 -12.44 35.11
N ASP A 3 -7.45 -12.43 33.90
CA ASP A 3 -6.68 -12.31 32.67
C ASP A 3 -6.02 -10.94 32.65
N VAL A 4 -4.71 -10.91 32.93
CA VAL A 4 -3.94 -9.68 32.77
C VAL A 4 -3.89 -9.41 31.28
N PRO A 5 -4.37 -8.25 30.79
CA PRO A 5 -4.32 -7.92 29.37
C PRO A 5 -2.87 -7.81 28.88
N MET A 6 -2.63 -8.18 27.61
CA MET A 6 -1.34 -7.98 26.93
C MET A 6 -0.85 -6.53 27.08
N SER A 7 0.46 -6.34 27.26
CA SER A 7 1.05 -5.00 27.28
C SER A 7 0.79 -4.22 25.98
N ASP A 8 0.72 -2.90 26.09
CA ASP A 8 0.47 -2.03 24.94
C ASP A 8 1.56 -2.16 23.86
N ARG A 9 2.81 -2.48 24.25
CA ARG A 9 3.92 -2.75 23.33
C ARG A 9 3.59 -3.89 22.37
N HIS A 10 3.25 -5.07 22.90
CA HIS A 10 2.93 -6.24 22.08
C HIS A 10 1.60 -6.07 21.31
N ARG A 11 0.59 -5.42 21.92
CA ARG A 11 -0.66 -5.09 21.23
C ARG A 11 -0.45 -4.21 20.02
N VAL A 12 0.41 -3.19 20.13
CA VAL A 12 0.72 -2.28 19.02
C VAL A 12 1.41 -3.03 17.88
N ILE A 13 2.26 -4.01 18.16
CA ILE A 13 2.88 -4.86 17.12
C ILE A 13 1.81 -5.65 16.38
N ILE A 14 0.95 -6.38 17.10
CA ILE A 14 -0.15 -7.16 16.49
C ILE A 14 -1.07 -6.22 15.68
N ARG A 15 -1.45 -5.06 16.23
CA ARG A 15 -2.30 -4.08 15.53
C ARG A 15 -1.66 -3.53 14.26
N LYS A 16 -0.37 -3.18 14.29
CA LYS A 16 0.37 -2.69 13.10
C LYS A 16 0.43 -3.73 11.99
N LYS A 17 0.43 -5.02 12.36
CA LYS A 17 0.54 -6.18 11.46
C LYS A 17 -0.78 -6.95 11.33
N TYR A 18 -1.89 -6.40 11.79
CA TYR A 18 -3.17 -7.11 11.91
C TYR A 18 -3.72 -7.57 10.55
N VAL A 19 -3.56 -6.73 9.53
CA VAL A 19 -4.02 -7.04 8.16
C VAL A 19 -3.25 -8.22 7.55
N PRO A 20 -1.90 -8.22 7.48
CA PRO A 20 -1.18 -9.39 6.97
C PRO A 20 -1.39 -10.63 7.84
N LEU A 21 -1.36 -10.50 9.17
CA LEU A 21 -1.61 -11.63 10.08
C LEU A 21 -2.99 -12.26 9.84
N SER A 22 -4.05 -11.47 9.77
CA SER A 22 -5.42 -11.98 9.57
C SER A 22 -5.70 -12.54 8.18
N ARG A 23 -4.92 -12.13 7.17
CA ARG A 23 -5.05 -12.61 5.80
C ARG A 23 -4.36 -13.96 5.61
N ASP A 24 -3.16 -14.09 6.16
CA ASP A 24 -2.23 -15.17 5.80
C ASP A 24 -2.23 -16.31 6.84
N LEU A 25 -2.66 -16.03 8.08
CA LEU A 25 -2.84 -17.04 9.12
C LEU A 25 -4.04 -17.93 8.83
N ASN A 26 -3.82 -19.25 8.81
CA ASN A 26 -4.89 -20.22 8.99
C ASN A 26 -4.90 -20.70 10.46
N PRO A 27 -5.92 -20.31 11.26
CA PRO A 27 -5.99 -20.66 12.67
C PRO A 27 -5.90 -22.16 12.95
N LYS A 28 -6.41 -23.00 12.05
CA LYS A 28 -6.46 -24.45 12.23
C LYS A 28 -5.13 -25.07 12.69
N TYR A 29 -4.01 -24.54 12.22
CA TYR A 29 -2.68 -25.08 12.53
C TYR A 29 -2.11 -24.59 13.86
N VAL A 30 -2.48 -23.38 14.30
CA VAL A 30 -1.94 -22.79 15.54
C VAL A 30 -2.83 -23.03 16.77
N LEU A 31 -4.14 -23.25 16.57
CA LEU A 31 -5.11 -23.42 17.66
C LEU A 31 -4.77 -24.57 18.63
N PRO A 32 -4.38 -25.78 18.18
CA PRO A 32 -4.05 -26.88 19.08
C PRO A 32 -2.88 -26.53 20.02
N TYR A 33 -1.85 -25.87 19.48
CA TYR A 33 -0.68 -25.44 20.22
C TYR A 33 -1.03 -24.37 21.26
N LEU A 34 -1.81 -23.37 20.86
CA LEU A 34 -2.27 -22.30 21.76
C LEU A 34 -3.17 -22.81 22.89
N TYR A 35 -3.98 -23.85 22.62
CA TYR A 35 -4.79 -24.51 23.65
C TYR A 35 -3.92 -25.32 24.61
N GLN A 36 -2.97 -26.12 24.09
CA GLN A 36 -2.02 -26.89 24.89
C GLN A 36 -1.21 -26.00 25.86
N GLU A 37 -0.76 -24.85 25.39
CA GLU A 37 -0.01 -23.87 26.19
C GLU A 37 -0.88 -23.03 27.15
N LYS A 38 -2.18 -23.32 27.20
CA LYS A 38 -3.20 -22.66 28.04
C LYS A 38 -3.36 -21.17 27.73
N VAL A 39 -3.09 -20.77 26.49
CA VAL A 39 -3.39 -19.42 25.98
C VAL A 39 -4.87 -19.31 25.63
N LEU A 40 -5.44 -20.36 25.03
CA LEU A 40 -6.87 -20.47 24.75
C LEU A 40 -7.55 -21.35 25.80
N THR A 41 -8.75 -20.95 26.23
CA THR A 41 -9.63 -21.79 27.05
C THR A 41 -10.51 -22.67 26.17
N GLU A 42 -11.18 -23.65 26.78
CA GLU A 42 -12.14 -24.53 26.11
C GLU A 42 -13.28 -23.73 25.46
N GLU A 43 -13.85 -22.76 26.19
CA GLU A 43 -14.86 -21.82 25.69
C GLU A 43 -14.38 -21.05 24.45
N MET A 44 -13.14 -20.54 24.45
CA MET A 44 -12.57 -19.82 23.29
C MET A 44 -12.39 -20.74 22.09
N MET A 45 -12.04 -22.01 22.32
CA MET A 45 -11.89 -23.01 21.28
C MET A 45 -13.24 -23.36 20.65
N GLU A 46 -14.30 -23.49 21.46
CA GLU A 46 -15.68 -23.67 20.97
C GLU A 46 -16.14 -22.49 20.12
N ASP A 47 -15.88 -21.27 20.60
CA ASP A 47 -16.19 -20.01 19.92
C ASP A 47 -15.51 -19.88 18.55
N LEU A 48 -14.26 -20.35 18.46
CA LEU A 48 -13.50 -20.38 17.22
C LEU A 48 -13.93 -21.55 16.32
N ALA A 49 -14.31 -22.69 16.88
CA ALA A 49 -14.83 -23.84 16.15
C ALA A 49 -16.19 -23.57 15.50
N ALA A 50 -17.03 -22.73 16.13
CA ALA A 50 -18.31 -22.29 15.57
C ALA A 50 -18.18 -21.49 14.26
N ILE A 51 -16.98 -20.95 13.96
CA ILE A 51 -16.72 -20.25 12.70
C ILE A 51 -16.41 -21.27 11.58
N PRO A 52 -17.16 -21.28 10.47
CA PRO A 52 -16.91 -22.17 9.35
C PRO A 52 -15.51 -21.99 8.76
N GLU A 53 -14.86 -23.10 8.37
CA GLU A 53 -13.49 -23.11 7.80
C GLU A 53 -13.37 -22.28 6.51
N ALA A 54 -14.46 -22.15 5.73
CA ALA A 54 -14.51 -21.28 4.56
C ALA A 54 -14.27 -19.79 4.89
N LYS A 55 -14.47 -19.38 6.15
CA LYS A 55 -14.25 -18.02 6.66
C LYS A 55 -12.95 -17.91 7.44
N LYS A 56 -11.87 -18.57 6.98
CA LYS A 56 -10.55 -18.60 7.64
C LYS A 56 -10.03 -17.23 8.09
N SER A 57 -10.19 -16.18 7.27
CA SER A 57 -9.72 -14.84 7.63
C SER A 57 -10.55 -14.19 8.75
N HIS A 58 -11.85 -14.49 8.83
CA HIS A 58 -12.69 -14.05 9.96
C HIS A 58 -12.29 -14.78 11.24
N LYS A 59 -12.02 -16.08 11.15
CA LYS A 59 -11.50 -16.91 12.26
C LYS A 59 -10.13 -16.40 12.73
N ALA A 60 -9.26 -15.99 11.81
CA ALA A 60 -7.96 -15.41 12.12
C ALA A 60 -8.08 -14.06 12.84
N ARG A 61 -9.00 -13.19 12.40
CA ARG A 61 -9.30 -11.92 13.11
C ARG A 61 -9.78 -12.18 14.54
N LYS A 62 -10.76 -13.05 14.72
CA LYS A 62 -11.28 -13.39 16.05
C LYS A 62 -10.18 -14.01 16.93
N LEU A 63 -9.30 -14.84 16.38
CA LEU A 63 -8.13 -15.35 17.10
C LEU A 63 -7.17 -14.22 17.52
N LEU A 64 -6.83 -13.29 16.63
CA LEU A 64 -5.95 -12.15 16.97
C LEU A 64 -6.57 -11.26 18.05
N ASP A 65 -7.89 -11.03 17.99
CA ASP A 65 -8.62 -10.26 19.00
C ASP A 65 -8.55 -10.95 20.37
N ILE A 66 -8.73 -12.28 20.40
CA ILE A 66 -8.55 -13.09 21.62
C ILE A 66 -7.11 -13.01 22.12
N ILE A 67 -6.11 -13.20 21.26
CA ILE A 67 -4.70 -13.15 21.68
C ILE A 67 -4.36 -11.81 22.34
N MET A 68 -4.84 -10.68 21.80
CA MET A 68 -4.59 -9.35 22.37
C MET A 68 -5.24 -9.11 23.74
N THR A 69 -6.24 -9.90 24.15
CA THR A 69 -6.83 -9.80 25.49
C THR A 69 -6.11 -10.67 26.53
N ARG A 70 -5.21 -11.56 26.11
CA ARG A 70 -4.43 -12.44 26.99
C ARG A 70 -3.10 -11.79 27.39
N GLY A 71 -2.53 -12.17 28.54
CA GLY A 71 -1.28 -11.58 29.05
C GLY A 71 -0.09 -11.75 28.11
N ASP A 72 1.02 -11.04 28.38
CA ASP A 72 2.20 -11.00 27.50
C ASP A 72 2.76 -12.37 27.11
N ARG A 73 2.60 -13.40 27.95
CA ARG A 73 2.96 -14.79 27.61
C ARG A 73 2.27 -15.27 26.33
N ALA A 74 1.04 -14.84 26.08
CA ALA A 74 0.29 -15.19 24.88
C ALA A 74 0.96 -14.67 23.60
N PHE A 75 1.63 -13.52 23.64
CA PHE A 75 2.38 -13.00 22.50
C PHE A 75 3.55 -13.93 22.13
N GLY A 76 4.36 -14.31 23.12
CA GLY A 76 5.50 -15.20 22.90
C GLY A 76 5.08 -16.60 22.44
N VAL A 77 4.06 -17.18 23.09
CA VAL A 77 3.51 -18.49 22.71
C VAL A 77 2.86 -18.45 21.33
N PHE A 78 2.17 -17.36 20.98
CA PHE A 78 1.62 -17.19 19.64
C PHE A 78 2.71 -17.09 18.57
N LYS A 79 3.80 -16.36 18.84
CA LYS A 79 4.96 -16.31 17.95
C LYS A 79 5.56 -17.71 17.73
N GLN A 80 5.77 -18.47 18.81
CA GLN A 80 6.28 -19.83 18.73
C GLN A 80 5.33 -20.77 17.96
N ALA A 81 4.02 -20.66 18.20
CA ALA A 81 3.01 -21.42 17.47
C ALA A 81 3.08 -21.16 15.97
N LEU A 82 3.36 -19.93 15.56
CA LEU A 82 3.55 -19.56 14.16
C LEU A 82 4.82 -20.21 13.58
N GLU A 83 5.95 -20.18 14.30
CA GLU A 83 7.19 -20.82 13.86
C GLU A 83 7.02 -22.33 13.67
N GLU A 84 6.45 -23.01 14.66
CA GLU A 84 6.26 -24.48 14.65
C GLU A 84 5.21 -24.94 13.63
N SER A 85 4.26 -24.07 13.29
CA SER A 85 3.19 -24.37 12.31
C SER A 85 3.56 -24.00 10.87
N GLY A 86 4.83 -23.66 10.59
CA GLY A 86 5.29 -23.30 9.25
C GLY A 86 4.97 -21.86 8.82
N TYR A 87 4.56 -21.01 9.76
CA TYR A 87 4.31 -19.58 9.57
C TYR A 87 5.49 -18.72 10.06
N GLY A 88 6.74 -19.16 9.83
CA GLY A 88 7.94 -18.42 10.23
C GLY A 88 7.96 -16.96 9.75
N HIS A 89 7.46 -16.69 8.53
CA HIS A 89 7.31 -15.34 8.00
C HIS A 89 6.35 -14.44 8.82
N LEU A 90 5.30 -15.00 9.43
CA LEU A 90 4.40 -14.26 10.32
C LEU A 90 5.02 -14.05 11.70
N ALA A 91 5.84 -15.01 12.16
CA ALA A 91 6.60 -14.86 13.40
C ALA A 91 7.69 -13.78 13.27
N GLU A 92 8.41 -13.73 12.14
CA GLU A 92 9.35 -12.67 11.80
C GLU A 92 8.66 -11.30 11.69
N LEU A 93 7.43 -11.28 11.16
CA LEU A 93 6.64 -10.05 11.08
C LEU A 93 6.29 -9.46 12.47
N LEU A 94 6.27 -10.32 13.49
CA LEU A 94 6.05 -9.97 14.90
C LEU A 94 7.36 -9.66 15.64
N GLU A 95 8.53 -9.84 15.03
CA GLU A 95 9.79 -9.36 15.61
C GLU A 95 9.81 -7.83 15.57
N GLU A 96 10.15 -7.25 16.72
CA GLU A 96 10.55 -5.85 16.72
C GLU A 96 11.84 -5.72 15.91
N PRO A 97 12.00 -4.65 15.10
CA PRO A 97 13.29 -4.38 14.49
C PRO A 97 14.30 -4.29 15.62
N LYS A 98 15.30 -5.19 15.63
CA LYS A 98 16.49 -5.02 16.46
C LYS A 98 16.98 -3.59 16.22
N PRO A 99 17.28 -2.81 17.26
CA PRO A 99 18.05 -1.59 17.05
C PRO A 99 19.30 -2.05 16.32
N LEU A 100 19.45 -1.59 15.08
CA LEU A 100 20.64 -1.84 14.29
C LEU A 100 21.78 -1.30 15.13
N VAL A 101 22.51 -2.21 15.78
CA VAL A 101 23.83 -1.93 16.32
C VAL A 101 24.59 -1.33 15.14
N GLU A 102 25.07 -0.11 15.35
CA GLU A 102 25.98 0.61 14.47
C GLU A 102 27.20 -0.28 14.21
N SER A 103 27.10 -1.20 13.25
CA SER A 103 28.26 -1.90 12.72
C SER A 103 28.74 -1.12 11.52
N GLU A 104 29.66 -0.21 11.78
CA GLU A 104 30.80 0.13 10.92
C GLU A 104 30.55 0.01 9.41
N LEU A 105 29.71 0.92 8.89
CA LEU A 105 29.93 1.43 7.55
C LEU A 105 30.66 2.76 7.70
N HIS A 106 31.98 2.68 7.73
CA HIS A 106 32.81 3.77 7.27
C HIS A 106 32.50 4.02 5.79
N HIS A 107 31.48 4.83 5.51
CA HIS A 107 31.41 5.63 4.30
C HIS A 107 30.59 6.91 4.57
N GLU A 108 31.36 7.99 4.69
CA GLU A 108 31.02 9.37 4.32
C GLU A 108 29.88 10.05 5.09
N GLN A 109 30.31 10.85 6.07
CA GLN A 109 29.59 11.98 6.68
C GLN A 109 29.19 13.10 5.67
N VAL A 110 29.13 12.81 4.36
CA VAL A 110 28.96 13.81 3.28
C VAL A 110 27.50 13.97 2.84
N ALA A 111 26.58 13.05 3.19
CA ALA A 111 25.22 13.04 2.61
C ALA A 111 24.13 13.82 3.36
N SER A 112 24.34 14.23 4.62
CA SER A 112 23.27 14.85 5.42
C SER A 112 23.08 16.35 5.17
N GLU A 113 24.12 17.06 4.72
CA GLU A 113 24.08 18.53 4.54
C GLU A 113 23.35 18.96 3.25
N GLU A 114 23.29 18.10 2.23
CA GLU A 114 22.62 18.41 0.95
C GLU A 114 21.09 18.27 0.99
N VAL A 115 20.52 17.67 2.05
CA VAL A 115 19.08 17.44 2.16
C VAL A 115 18.45 18.53 3.02
N SER A 116 17.68 19.42 2.38
CA SER A 116 16.96 20.48 3.08
C SER A 116 16.09 19.94 4.21
N GLU A 117 15.97 20.70 5.30
CA GLU A 117 15.06 20.38 6.40
C GLU A 117 13.61 20.27 5.93
N GLY A 118 12.78 19.57 6.73
CA GLY A 118 11.36 19.44 6.47
C GLY A 118 10.73 18.15 7.02
N PRO A 119 9.40 18.09 7.07
CA PRO A 119 8.66 16.95 7.63
C PRO A 119 8.91 15.62 6.91
N LEU A 120 9.35 15.64 5.66
CA LEU A 120 9.65 14.44 4.87
C LEU A 120 11.17 14.26 4.65
N LYS A 121 12.01 14.93 5.45
CA LYS A 121 13.47 14.82 5.38
C LYS A 121 13.96 13.37 5.49
N SER A 122 13.43 12.60 6.42
CA SER A 122 13.82 11.19 6.64
C SER A 122 13.59 10.34 5.37
N LEU A 123 12.46 10.53 4.70
CA LEU A 123 12.14 9.88 3.44
C LEU A 123 13.08 10.31 2.31
N ARG A 124 13.41 11.61 2.23
CA ARG A 124 14.36 12.14 1.23
C ARG A 124 15.79 11.65 1.47
N LEU A 125 16.24 11.59 2.73
CA LEU A 125 17.54 11.04 3.12
C LEU A 125 17.67 9.58 2.70
N CYS A 126 16.64 8.77 2.97
CA CYS A 126 16.59 7.36 2.58
C CYS A 126 16.71 7.15 1.06
N LEU A 127 16.31 8.15 0.27
CA LEU A 127 16.37 8.11 -1.20
C LEU A 127 17.64 8.77 -1.78
N GLN A 128 18.50 9.40 -0.97
CA GLN A 128 19.71 10.06 -1.46
C GLN A 128 20.65 9.13 -2.23
N PRO A 129 20.92 7.88 -1.79
CA PRO A 129 21.77 6.96 -2.56
C PRO A 129 21.21 6.65 -3.96
N TYR A 130 19.91 6.87 -4.16
CA TYR A 130 19.19 6.58 -5.40
C TYR A 130 18.77 7.84 -6.15
N ARG A 131 19.24 9.03 -5.75
CA ARG A 131 18.75 10.33 -6.26
C ARG A 131 18.80 10.49 -7.78
N GLU A 132 19.69 9.75 -8.44
CA GLU A 132 19.82 9.78 -9.91
C GLU A 132 18.79 8.91 -10.63
N THR A 133 18.15 7.98 -9.93
CA THR A 133 17.15 7.08 -10.52
C THR A 133 15.84 7.81 -10.82
N PRO A 134 15.14 7.48 -11.93
CA PRO A 134 13.89 8.15 -12.29
C PRO A 134 12.81 8.07 -11.20
N SER A 135 12.68 6.92 -10.53
CA SER A 135 11.69 6.72 -9.46
C SER A 135 12.01 7.54 -8.22
N ALA A 136 13.28 7.61 -7.79
CA ALA A 136 13.65 8.43 -6.64
C ALA A 136 13.47 9.92 -6.93
N LYS A 137 13.81 10.39 -8.14
CA LYS A 137 13.58 11.80 -8.56
C LYS A 137 12.11 12.19 -8.40
N LYS A 138 11.19 11.35 -8.89
CA LYS A 138 9.74 11.57 -8.73
C LYS A 138 9.34 11.62 -7.25
N ILE A 139 9.83 10.69 -6.43
CA ILE A 139 9.45 10.64 -5.01
C ILE A 139 10.00 11.84 -4.24
N ILE A 140 11.26 12.19 -4.42
CA ILE A 140 11.90 13.36 -3.80
C ILE A 140 11.19 14.64 -4.21
N GLN A 141 10.88 14.81 -5.50
CA GLN A 141 10.14 15.96 -6.00
C GLN A 141 8.73 16.04 -5.40
N GLY A 142 8.04 14.90 -5.32
CA GLY A 142 6.73 14.84 -4.67
C GLY A 142 6.79 15.19 -3.18
N CYS A 143 7.85 14.80 -2.48
CA CYS A 143 8.07 15.21 -1.08
C CYS A 143 8.20 16.73 -0.97
N ARG A 144 9.04 17.34 -1.81
CA ARG A 144 9.25 18.80 -1.80
C ARG A 144 7.96 19.58 -2.08
N LEU A 145 7.13 19.11 -3.01
CA LEU A 145 5.84 19.74 -3.29
C LEU A 145 4.87 19.64 -2.11
N MET A 146 4.79 18.47 -1.48
CA MET A 146 3.96 18.29 -0.28
C MET A 146 4.44 19.15 0.89
N GLU A 147 5.75 19.21 1.13
CA GLU A 147 6.35 20.06 2.18
C GLU A 147 6.06 21.54 1.91
N LYS A 148 6.23 22.01 0.68
CA LYS A 148 5.89 23.38 0.27
C LYS A 148 4.39 23.67 0.44
N GLY A 149 3.53 22.73 0.08
CA GLY A 149 2.09 22.88 0.26
C GLY A 149 1.69 22.96 1.73
N ALA A 150 2.30 22.13 2.59
CA ALA A 150 2.10 22.19 4.03
C ALA A 150 2.59 23.53 4.62
N GLU A 151 3.73 24.04 4.15
CA GLU A 151 4.24 25.37 4.54
C GLU A 151 3.25 26.49 4.17
N ILE A 152 2.71 26.49 2.95
CA ILE A 152 1.68 27.46 2.51
C ILE A 152 0.46 27.41 3.41
N LEU A 153 -0.05 26.21 3.72
CA LEU A 153 -1.21 26.05 4.60
C LEU A 153 -0.92 26.56 6.01
N ASN A 154 0.23 26.21 6.58
CA ASN A 154 0.58 26.62 7.94
C ASN A 154 0.79 28.15 8.03
N ASN A 155 1.49 28.74 7.06
CA ASN A 155 1.79 30.18 7.05
C ASN A 155 0.53 31.03 6.78
N SER A 156 -0.40 30.54 5.96
CA SER A 156 -1.67 31.22 5.69
C SER A 156 -2.73 30.99 6.77
N GLY A 157 -2.45 30.12 7.75
CA GLY A 157 -3.46 29.70 8.71
C GLY A 157 -4.62 28.93 8.07
N TYR A 158 -4.33 28.09 7.07
CA TYR A 158 -5.29 27.25 6.32
C TYR A 158 -6.32 28.08 5.54
N THR A 159 -5.87 29.16 4.91
CA THR A 159 -6.73 30.00 4.04
C THR A 159 -6.33 29.96 2.57
N ASP A 160 -5.07 29.62 2.27
CA ASP A 160 -4.55 29.56 0.91
C ASP A 160 -4.68 28.16 0.30
N ALA A 161 -5.57 28.02 -0.69
CA ALA A 161 -5.82 26.77 -1.39
C ALA A 161 -4.65 26.31 -2.28
N GLU A 162 -3.68 27.17 -2.62
CA GLU A 162 -2.49 26.76 -3.37
C GLU A 162 -1.75 25.62 -2.65
N GLY A 163 -1.77 25.63 -1.31
CA GLY A 163 -1.19 24.57 -0.50
C GLY A 163 -1.77 23.19 -0.78
N LEU A 164 -3.09 23.10 -1.01
CA LEU A 164 -3.76 21.84 -1.37
C LEU A 164 -3.32 21.35 -2.75
N ILE A 165 -3.20 22.26 -3.72
CA ILE A 165 -2.77 21.94 -5.10
C ILE A 165 -1.37 21.32 -5.07
N LYS A 166 -0.42 21.92 -4.33
CA LYS A 166 0.94 21.40 -4.21
C LYS A 166 0.99 20.03 -3.54
N ILE A 167 0.18 19.81 -2.50
CA ILE A 167 0.08 18.51 -1.83
C ILE A 167 -0.45 17.44 -2.79
N VAL A 168 -1.54 17.72 -3.50
CA VAL A 168 -2.12 16.79 -4.48
C VAL A 168 -1.12 16.50 -5.59
N GLU A 169 -0.44 17.52 -6.14
CA GLU A 169 0.62 17.34 -7.14
C GLU A 169 1.72 16.40 -6.65
N GLY A 170 2.15 16.54 -5.38
CA GLY A 170 3.13 15.66 -4.77
C GLY A 170 2.65 14.21 -4.65
N PHE A 171 1.36 13.99 -4.36
CA PHE A 171 0.75 12.67 -4.38
C PHE A 171 0.71 12.05 -5.79
N MET A 172 0.34 12.85 -6.80
CA MET A 172 0.28 12.42 -8.19
C MET A 172 1.68 11.98 -8.68
N LEU A 173 2.74 12.73 -8.35
CA LEU A 173 4.12 12.38 -8.71
C LEU A 173 4.61 11.09 -8.02
N GLN A 174 4.17 10.83 -6.79
CA GLN A 174 4.51 9.60 -6.06
C GLN A 174 3.65 8.40 -6.47
N GLU A 175 2.68 8.62 -7.34
CA GLU A 175 1.75 7.62 -7.86
C GLU A 175 1.10 6.82 -6.70
N ARG A 176 0.62 7.52 -5.68
CA ARG A 176 -0.06 6.95 -4.50
C ARG A 176 -1.52 6.70 -4.83
N LEU A 177 -2.10 5.61 -4.31
CA LEU A 177 -3.46 5.20 -4.68
C LEU A 177 -4.39 5.04 -3.47
N THR A 178 -3.86 4.74 -2.28
CA THR A 178 -4.65 4.23 -1.16
C THR A 178 -4.96 5.30 -0.10
N ALA A 179 -6.20 5.29 0.44
CA ALA A 179 -6.61 6.17 1.56
C ALA A 179 -5.59 6.21 2.70
N ARG A 180 -5.16 5.02 3.16
CA ARG A 180 -4.18 4.90 4.23
C ARG A 180 -2.88 5.65 3.93
N SER A 181 -2.45 5.64 2.67
CA SER A 181 -1.24 6.36 2.27
C SER A 181 -1.45 7.88 2.31
N TYR A 182 -2.59 8.37 1.84
CA TYR A 182 -2.90 9.80 1.90
C TYR A 182 -3.02 10.28 3.35
N GLU A 183 -3.80 9.57 4.17
CA GLU A 183 -3.97 9.90 5.59
C GLU A 183 -2.66 9.94 6.36
N ARG A 184 -1.78 8.95 6.12
CA ARG A 184 -0.46 8.90 6.78
C ARG A 184 0.37 10.13 6.42
N PHE A 185 0.43 10.51 5.14
CA PHE A 185 1.24 11.64 4.71
C PHE A 185 0.69 12.98 5.20
N LEU A 186 -0.64 13.16 5.14
CA LEU A 186 -1.27 14.41 5.56
C LEU A 186 -1.19 14.62 7.08
N TYR A 187 -1.52 13.60 7.87
CA TYR A 187 -1.88 13.80 9.28
C TYR A 187 -0.90 13.18 10.28
N SER A 188 0.03 12.32 9.85
CA SER A 188 1.00 11.73 10.77
C SER A 188 2.00 12.80 11.23
N PRO A 189 2.36 12.85 12.53
CA PRO A 189 3.40 13.76 13.03
C PRO A 189 4.78 13.43 12.46
N ASP A 190 5.00 12.18 12.02
CA ASP A 190 6.24 11.76 11.34
C ASP A 190 6.26 12.14 9.84
N HIS A 191 5.21 12.83 9.36
CA HIS A 191 5.05 13.33 7.98
C HIS A 191 4.60 14.80 8.05
N LEU A 192 3.61 15.24 7.26
CA LEU A 192 3.25 16.65 7.18
C LEU A 192 2.59 17.20 8.47
N GLY A 193 1.99 16.34 9.29
CA GLY A 193 1.39 16.73 10.58
C GLY A 193 0.30 17.81 10.46
N LEU A 194 -0.45 17.84 9.36
CA LEU A 194 -1.49 18.85 9.13
C LEU A 194 -2.67 18.66 10.08
N ASP A 195 -3.29 19.78 10.44
CA ASP A 195 -4.50 19.79 11.25
C ASP A 195 -5.70 19.30 10.42
N ARG A 196 -6.26 18.15 10.83
CA ARG A 196 -7.38 17.52 10.12
C ARG A 196 -8.64 18.39 10.09
N ALA A 197 -8.95 19.09 11.17
CA ALA A 197 -10.16 19.90 11.26
C ALA A 197 -10.05 21.15 10.38
N ARG A 198 -8.90 21.83 10.44
CA ARG A 198 -8.65 23.03 9.63
C ARG A 198 -8.55 22.72 8.15
N LEU A 199 -7.93 21.58 7.78
CA LEU A 199 -7.88 21.14 6.39
C LEU A 199 -9.28 20.83 5.85
N ALA A 200 -10.12 20.16 6.65
CA ALA A 200 -11.51 19.89 6.28
C ALA A 200 -12.33 21.18 6.12
N GLU A 201 -12.18 22.14 7.04
CA GLU A 201 -12.84 23.45 6.95
C GLU A 201 -12.43 24.21 5.68
N LEU A 202 -11.13 24.24 5.36
CA LEU A 202 -10.63 24.84 4.12
C LEU A 202 -11.26 24.18 2.90
N MET A 203 -11.24 22.85 2.80
CA MET A 203 -11.85 22.13 1.66
C MET A 203 -13.35 22.40 1.54
N THR A 204 -14.09 22.41 2.66
CA THR A 204 -15.52 22.71 2.68
C THR A 204 -15.79 24.14 2.24
N SER A 205 -15.00 25.11 2.71
CA SER A 205 -15.10 26.51 2.28
C SER A 205 -14.81 26.66 0.79
N GLN A 206 -13.73 26.06 0.29
CA GLN A 206 -13.40 26.10 -1.14
C GLN A 206 -14.51 25.49 -2.00
N LEU A 207 -15.05 24.34 -1.61
CA LEU A 207 -16.15 23.69 -2.34
C LEU A 207 -17.48 24.44 -2.25
N HIS A 208 -17.69 25.25 -1.21
CA HIS A 208 -18.85 26.14 -1.13
C HIS A 208 -18.78 27.26 -2.19
N HIS A 209 -17.59 27.82 -2.42
CA HIS A 209 -17.37 28.88 -3.41
C HIS A 209 -17.23 28.32 -4.84
N ASN A 210 -16.55 27.19 -4.98
CA ASN A 210 -16.35 26.48 -6.24
C ASN A 210 -16.64 24.98 -6.07
N PRO A 211 -17.89 24.54 -6.30
CA PRO A 211 -18.27 23.14 -6.20
C PRO A 211 -17.55 22.20 -7.18
N ALA A 212 -16.90 22.77 -8.21
CA ALA A 212 -16.13 22.06 -9.22
C ALA A 212 -14.61 22.15 -8.98
N ASP A 213 -14.16 22.50 -7.77
CA ASP A 213 -12.74 22.44 -7.41
C ASP A 213 -12.27 20.97 -7.37
N SER A 214 -11.59 20.56 -8.45
CA SER A 214 -11.11 19.18 -8.62
C SER A 214 -10.08 18.76 -7.57
N THR A 215 -9.30 19.70 -7.01
CA THR A 215 -8.28 19.42 -6.00
C THR A 215 -8.93 19.05 -4.67
N CYS A 216 -9.92 19.83 -4.23
CA CYS A 216 -10.68 19.57 -3.01
C CYS A 216 -11.53 18.31 -3.14
N LEU A 217 -12.22 18.13 -4.28
CA LEU A 217 -12.99 16.91 -4.56
C LEU A 217 -12.08 15.67 -4.55
N PHE A 218 -10.89 15.76 -5.17
CA PHE A 218 -9.92 14.66 -5.18
C PHE A 218 -9.50 14.28 -3.78
N LEU A 219 -9.11 15.24 -2.93
CA LEU A 219 -8.67 14.95 -1.56
C LEU A 219 -9.80 14.34 -0.73
N GLN A 220 -11.02 14.87 -0.82
CA GLN A 220 -12.18 14.30 -0.13
C GLN A 220 -12.41 12.84 -0.56
N GLY A 221 -12.48 12.59 -1.88
CA GLY A 221 -12.69 11.24 -2.42
C GLY A 221 -11.54 10.27 -2.08
N ALA A 222 -10.29 10.72 -2.23
CA ALA A 222 -9.11 9.88 -2.02
C ALA A 222 -8.91 9.45 -0.55
N LEU A 223 -9.46 10.19 0.40
CA LEU A 223 -9.41 9.87 1.84
C LEU A 223 -10.52 8.95 2.32
N LEU A 224 -11.57 8.73 1.51
CA LEU A 224 -12.66 7.82 1.86
C LEU A 224 -12.19 6.35 1.93
N PRO A 225 -12.82 5.49 2.73
CA PRO A 225 -12.54 4.06 2.73
C PRO A 225 -12.88 3.40 1.38
N PHE A 226 -12.44 2.16 1.16
CA PHE A 226 -12.74 1.43 -0.08
C PHE A 226 -14.19 0.94 -0.11
N ASP A 227 -15.12 1.85 -0.40
CA ASP A 227 -16.55 1.58 -0.55
C ASP A 227 -17.13 2.25 -1.80
N GLU A 228 -18.45 2.13 -1.98
CA GLU A 228 -19.16 2.75 -3.10
C GLU A 228 -19.07 4.28 -3.08
N THR A 229 -19.05 4.91 -1.91
CA THR A 229 -18.94 6.36 -1.77
C THR A 229 -17.63 6.87 -2.35
N ARG A 230 -16.50 6.21 -2.04
CA ARG A 230 -15.21 6.54 -2.66
C ARG A 230 -15.25 6.43 -4.19
N VAL A 231 -15.87 5.38 -4.72
CA VAL A 231 -15.98 5.18 -6.17
C VAL A 231 -16.81 6.30 -6.82
N GLN A 232 -17.92 6.69 -6.20
CA GLN A 232 -18.78 7.76 -6.68
C GLN A 232 -18.05 9.12 -6.67
N GLU A 233 -17.39 9.45 -5.57
CA GLU A 233 -16.63 10.70 -5.47
C GLU A 233 -15.46 10.73 -6.46
N MET A 234 -14.70 9.64 -6.60
CA MET A 234 -13.60 9.60 -7.56
C MET A 234 -14.07 9.66 -9.02
N ARG A 235 -15.27 9.16 -9.33
CA ARG A 235 -15.89 9.32 -10.65
C ARG A 235 -16.26 10.78 -10.89
N LYS A 236 -16.90 11.43 -9.92
CA LYS A 236 -17.22 12.87 -9.96
C LYS A 236 -15.96 13.71 -10.19
N VAL A 237 -14.85 13.40 -9.52
CA VAL A 237 -13.56 14.07 -9.76
C VAL A 237 -13.14 13.93 -11.23
N ALA A 238 -13.16 12.72 -11.78
CA ALA A 238 -12.78 12.50 -13.17
C ALA A 238 -13.69 13.28 -14.13
N ASP A 239 -15.00 13.28 -13.91
CA ASP A 239 -15.98 13.99 -14.73
C ASP A 239 -15.73 15.51 -14.70
N VAL A 240 -15.47 16.09 -13.53
CA VAL A 240 -15.14 17.51 -13.36
C VAL A 240 -13.86 17.87 -14.12
N VAL A 241 -12.80 17.07 -13.98
CA VAL A 241 -11.52 17.33 -14.65
C VAL A 241 -11.66 17.22 -16.18
N VAL A 242 -12.46 16.28 -16.67
CA VAL A 242 -12.78 16.15 -18.10
C VAL A 242 -13.57 17.35 -18.60
N GLN A 243 -14.58 17.78 -17.86
CA GLN A 243 -15.44 18.92 -18.22
C GLN A 243 -14.66 20.24 -18.26
N ASN A 244 -13.76 20.45 -17.30
CA ASN A 244 -12.97 21.67 -17.19
C ASN A 244 -11.78 21.71 -18.18
N GLY A 245 -11.38 20.56 -18.74
CA GLY A 245 -10.33 20.50 -19.76
C GLY A 245 -8.95 20.94 -19.25
N GLU A 246 -8.12 21.50 -20.13
CA GLU A 246 -6.72 21.86 -19.85
C GLU A 246 -6.56 22.95 -18.77
N ASP A 247 -7.62 23.73 -18.51
CA ASP A 247 -7.64 24.75 -17.46
C ASP A 247 -7.72 24.14 -16.05
N ASP A 248 -8.10 22.87 -15.93
CA ASP A 248 -8.17 22.18 -14.64
C ASP A 248 -6.76 21.83 -14.11
N PRO A 249 -6.44 22.13 -12.83
CA PRO A 249 -5.12 21.83 -12.27
C PRO A 249 -4.76 20.34 -12.28
N LEU A 250 -5.75 19.45 -12.30
CA LEU A 250 -5.56 18.01 -12.35
C LEU A 250 -5.64 17.43 -13.76
N HIS A 251 -5.89 18.21 -14.81
CA HIS A 251 -6.00 17.71 -16.18
C HIS A 251 -4.75 16.93 -16.62
N LYS A 252 -3.57 17.49 -16.35
CA LYS A 252 -2.28 16.83 -16.61
C LYS A 252 -2.09 15.53 -15.83
N TYR A 253 -2.88 15.28 -14.80
CA TYR A 253 -2.87 14.07 -13.95
C TYR A 253 -4.15 13.23 -14.08
N LEU A 254 -5.00 13.48 -15.07
CA LEU A 254 -6.26 12.75 -15.24
C LEU A 254 -6.05 11.23 -15.35
N HIS A 255 -4.96 10.81 -15.99
CA HIS A 255 -4.54 9.41 -16.03
C HIS A 255 -4.34 8.80 -14.62
N HIS A 256 -3.82 9.57 -13.66
CA HIS A 256 -3.66 9.13 -12.29
C HIS A 256 -4.98 9.12 -11.51
N VAL A 257 -5.86 10.11 -11.73
CA VAL A 257 -7.22 10.13 -11.16
C VAL A 257 -7.97 8.85 -11.53
N TYR A 258 -7.91 8.45 -12.80
CA TYR A 258 -8.47 7.18 -13.26
C TYR A 258 -7.81 5.96 -12.61
N CYS A 259 -6.50 5.98 -12.33
CA CYS A 259 -5.86 4.90 -11.58
C CYS A 259 -6.36 4.83 -10.13
N VAL A 260 -6.63 5.95 -9.46
CA VAL A 260 -7.21 5.97 -8.11
C VAL A 260 -8.65 5.43 -8.14
N LEU A 261 -9.44 5.81 -9.14
CA LEU A 261 -10.78 5.24 -9.36
C LEU A 261 -10.73 3.73 -9.60
N GLY A 262 -9.85 3.27 -10.48
CA GLY A 262 -9.67 1.85 -10.78
C GLY A 262 -9.18 1.04 -9.57
N ASP A 263 -8.23 1.56 -8.79
CA ASP A 263 -7.78 0.93 -7.54
C ASP A 263 -8.91 0.84 -6.51
N SER A 264 -9.79 1.86 -6.48
CA SER A 264 -10.97 1.85 -5.61
C SER A 264 -11.96 0.76 -6.01
N LEU A 265 -12.21 0.61 -7.31
CA LEU A 265 -13.07 -0.45 -7.87
C LEU A 265 -12.48 -1.84 -7.65
N LEU A 266 -11.18 -2.03 -7.83
CA LEU A 266 -10.49 -3.30 -7.57
C LEU A 266 -10.62 -3.73 -6.10
N ASN A 267 -10.47 -2.77 -5.18
CA ASN A 267 -10.57 -3.08 -3.75
C ASN A 267 -12.00 -3.32 -3.28
N LEU A 268 -12.99 -2.65 -3.89
CA LEU A 268 -14.40 -2.87 -3.60
C LEU A 268 -14.92 -4.20 -4.18
N TYR A 269 -14.57 -4.51 -5.43
CA TYR A 269 -15.03 -5.69 -6.17
C TYR A 269 -13.90 -6.70 -6.39
N ARG A 270 -13.22 -7.14 -5.31
CA ARG A 270 -12.04 -8.02 -5.41
C ARG A 270 -12.28 -9.31 -6.18
N ASP A 271 -13.50 -9.85 -6.13
CA ASP A 271 -13.87 -11.09 -6.79
C ASP A 271 -14.19 -10.89 -8.29
N SER A 272 -14.34 -9.63 -8.73
CA SER A 272 -14.69 -9.27 -10.12
C SER A 272 -13.86 -8.08 -10.60
N PRO A 273 -12.58 -8.31 -10.97
CA PRO A 273 -11.68 -7.23 -11.38
C PRO A 273 -12.05 -6.56 -12.71
N SER A 274 -13.02 -7.12 -13.46
CA SER A 274 -13.54 -6.56 -14.72
C SER A 274 -14.12 -5.15 -14.56
N CYS A 275 -14.70 -4.82 -13.41
CA CYS A 275 -15.31 -3.51 -13.18
C CYS A 275 -14.27 -2.38 -13.16
N ALA A 276 -13.00 -2.67 -12.83
CA ALA A 276 -11.93 -1.68 -12.77
C ALA A 276 -11.22 -1.46 -14.11
N LEU A 277 -11.26 -2.44 -15.01
CA LEU A 277 -10.56 -2.38 -16.30
C LEU A 277 -10.93 -1.13 -17.13
N PRO A 278 -12.21 -0.71 -17.24
CA PRO A 278 -12.56 0.52 -17.96
C PRO A 278 -11.84 1.76 -17.43
N ALA A 279 -11.66 1.88 -16.11
CA ALA A 279 -10.95 3.02 -15.52
C ALA A 279 -9.47 3.03 -15.94
N PHE A 280 -8.79 1.88 -15.94
CA PHE A 280 -7.41 1.80 -16.41
C PHE A 280 -7.29 2.03 -17.93
N THR A 281 -8.26 1.58 -18.72
CA THR A 281 -8.33 1.90 -20.14
C THR A 281 -8.47 3.41 -20.36
N SER A 282 -9.34 4.09 -19.61
CA SER A 282 -9.45 5.55 -19.64
C SER A 282 -8.14 6.23 -19.25
N ALA A 283 -7.44 5.73 -18.22
CA ALA A 283 -6.11 6.24 -17.86
C ALA A 283 -5.11 6.15 -19.03
N LEU A 284 -5.12 5.03 -19.77
CA LEU A 284 -4.27 4.81 -20.93
C LEU A 284 -4.69 5.62 -22.16
N MET A 285 -5.97 5.99 -22.30
CA MET A 285 -6.41 6.93 -23.34
C MET A 285 -5.80 8.32 -23.13
N HIS A 286 -5.73 8.78 -21.88
CA HIS A 286 -5.11 10.07 -21.55
C HIS A 286 -3.58 10.02 -21.51
N LYS A 287 -2.98 8.87 -21.17
CA LYS A 287 -1.53 8.68 -21.19
C LYS A 287 -1.17 7.25 -21.55
N ARG A 288 -0.94 7.03 -22.85
CA ARG A 288 -0.73 5.70 -23.47
C ARG A 288 0.37 4.88 -22.82
N ASP A 289 1.45 5.53 -22.40
CA ASP A 289 2.64 4.89 -21.83
C ASP A 289 2.79 5.19 -20.34
N TYR A 290 1.67 5.18 -19.60
CA TYR A 290 1.70 5.33 -18.15
C TYR A 290 1.88 3.97 -17.45
N PRO A 291 3.06 3.67 -16.85
CA PRO A 291 3.37 2.32 -16.37
C PRO A 291 2.39 1.83 -15.30
N THR A 292 1.97 2.71 -14.38
CA THR A 292 1.01 2.32 -13.32
C THR A 292 -0.33 1.85 -13.91
N ALA A 293 -0.87 2.52 -14.94
CA ALA A 293 -2.11 2.06 -15.57
C ALA A 293 -1.93 0.74 -16.34
N VAL A 294 -0.80 0.57 -17.05
CA VAL A 294 -0.50 -0.69 -17.76
C VAL A 294 -0.41 -1.85 -16.76
N HIS A 295 0.28 -1.67 -15.64
CA HIS A 295 0.40 -2.70 -14.61
C HIS A 295 -0.95 -3.08 -14.00
N LEU A 296 -1.77 -2.10 -13.62
CA LEU A 296 -3.08 -2.34 -13.00
C LEU A 296 -4.08 -2.97 -13.99
N ALA A 297 -4.04 -2.57 -15.26
CA ALA A 297 -4.82 -3.24 -16.32
C ALA A 297 -4.38 -4.70 -16.51
N ALA A 298 -3.07 -4.98 -16.44
CA ALA A 298 -2.55 -6.34 -16.51
C ALA A 298 -3.04 -7.20 -15.34
N GLU A 299 -3.06 -6.66 -14.11
CA GLU A 299 -3.63 -7.34 -12.94
C GLU A 299 -5.11 -7.70 -13.14
N CYS A 300 -5.92 -6.77 -13.67
CA CYS A 300 -7.32 -7.08 -14.03
C CYS A 300 -7.41 -8.23 -15.02
N SER A 301 -6.56 -8.21 -16.05
CA SER A 301 -6.56 -9.22 -17.12
C SER A 301 -6.07 -10.59 -16.65
N MET A 302 -5.38 -10.72 -15.52
CA MET A 302 -4.90 -12.03 -15.04
C MET A 302 -6.01 -13.07 -14.88
N VAL A 303 -7.22 -12.61 -14.53
CA VAL A 303 -8.41 -13.46 -14.38
C VAL A 303 -9.26 -13.47 -15.66
N LEU A 304 -9.33 -12.35 -16.38
CA LEU A 304 -10.21 -12.18 -17.53
C LEU A 304 -9.63 -12.76 -18.83
N SER A 305 -8.34 -12.53 -19.04
CA SER A 305 -7.58 -12.91 -20.24
C SER A 305 -6.08 -13.06 -19.89
N PRO A 306 -5.63 -14.25 -19.44
CA PRO A 306 -4.23 -14.50 -19.14
C PRO A 306 -3.25 -14.14 -20.27
N PRO A 307 -3.54 -14.36 -21.57
CA PRO A 307 -2.68 -13.93 -22.66
C PRO A 307 -2.49 -12.41 -22.70
N ASP A 308 -3.57 -11.63 -22.56
CA ASP A 308 -3.49 -10.17 -22.54
C ASP A 308 -2.72 -9.68 -21.31
N ALA A 309 -2.92 -10.33 -20.15
CA ALA A 309 -2.16 -10.01 -18.94
C ALA A 309 -0.64 -10.18 -19.16
N ILE A 310 -0.22 -11.27 -19.81
CA ILE A 310 1.18 -11.51 -20.15
C ILE A 310 1.73 -10.38 -21.04
N GLU A 311 0.99 -10.00 -22.08
CA GLU A 311 1.39 -8.93 -22.99
C GLU A 311 1.52 -7.58 -22.25
N GLN A 312 0.53 -7.24 -21.43
CA GLN A 312 0.53 -5.99 -20.66
C GLN A 312 1.64 -5.96 -19.61
N PHE A 313 1.93 -7.06 -18.91
CA PHE A 313 3.06 -7.10 -17.97
C PHE A 313 4.40 -6.97 -18.69
N ARG A 314 4.58 -7.59 -19.87
CA ARG A 314 5.77 -7.39 -20.70
C ARG A 314 5.91 -5.94 -21.14
N ARG A 315 4.81 -5.32 -21.59
CA ARG A 315 4.78 -3.90 -21.95
C ARG A 315 5.13 -3.01 -20.75
N TYR A 316 4.58 -3.29 -19.57
CA TYR A 316 4.93 -2.59 -18.34
C TYR A 316 6.44 -2.68 -18.06
N LEU A 317 7.05 -3.85 -18.18
CA LEU A 317 8.49 -4.04 -17.95
C LEU A 317 9.37 -3.29 -18.97
N GLN A 318 8.87 -3.01 -20.18
CA GLN A 318 9.55 -2.17 -21.16
C GLN A 318 9.45 -0.67 -20.84
N LEU A 319 8.34 -0.24 -20.23
CA LEU A 319 8.06 1.16 -19.91
C LEU A 319 8.60 1.60 -18.55
N ALA A 320 8.59 0.71 -17.56
CA ALA A 320 8.94 1.02 -16.19
C ALA A 320 10.46 1.07 -15.99
N PRO A 321 11.00 2.06 -15.25
CA PRO A 321 12.41 2.02 -14.87
C PRO A 321 12.67 0.83 -13.95
N PRO A 322 13.87 0.21 -13.96
CA PRO A 322 14.17 -0.97 -13.14
C PRO A 322 13.95 -0.80 -11.63
N CYS A 323 14.00 0.44 -11.14
CA CYS A 323 13.77 0.81 -9.74
C CYS A 323 12.29 1.08 -9.40
N ASP A 324 11.35 0.93 -10.35
CA ASP A 324 9.93 1.11 -10.09
C ASP A 324 9.40 0.06 -9.10
N LYS A 325 8.50 0.51 -8.22
CA LYS A 325 7.97 -0.29 -7.11
C LYS A 325 7.18 -1.53 -7.55
N ARG A 326 6.81 -1.68 -8.83
CA ARG A 326 6.03 -2.82 -9.33
C ARG A 326 6.79 -3.76 -10.29
N VAL A 327 8.09 -3.54 -10.53
CA VAL A 327 8.89 -4.39 -11.43
C VAL A 327 8.92 -5.84 -10.96
N HIS A 328 9.28 -6.07 -9.69
CA HIS A 328 9.29 -7.40 -9.10
C HIS A 328 7.90 -8.05 -9.13
N TRP A 329 6.84 -7.29 -8.86
CA TRP A 329 5.46 -7.77 -8.96
C TRP A 329 5.11 -8.28 -10.36
N ALA A 330 5.44 -7.51 -11.40
CA ALA A 330 5.19 -7.91 -12.78
C ALA A 330 5.93 -9.21 -13.15
N HIS A 331 7.18 -9.37 -12.70
CA HIS A 331 7.91 -10.62 -12.89
C HIS A 331 7.27 -11.80 -12.13
N TYR A 332 6.85 -11.63 -10.87
CA TYR A 332 6.12 -12.69 -10.15
C TYR A 332 4.80 -13.05 -10.82
N PHE A 333 4.03 -12.07 -11.30
CA PHE A 333 2.80 -12.35 -12.03
C PHE A 333 3.04 -13.09 -13.33
N LEU A 334 4.08 -12.73 -14.09
CA LEU A 334 4.48 -13.47 -15.29
C LEU A 334 4.89 -14.91 -14.95
N ALA A 335 5.63 -15.13 -13.86
CA ALA A 335 5.97 -16.48 -13.41
C ALA A 335 4.71 -17.34 -13.13
N ILE A 336 3.74 -16.77 -12.41
CA ILE A 336 2.45 -17.42 -12.12
C ILE A 336 1.69 -17.73 -13.42
N LEU A 337 1.63 -16.78 -14.36
CA LEU A 337 0.90 -16.95 -15.61
C LEU A 337 1.56 -17.99 -16.53
N TYR A 338 2.88 -18.01 -16.65
CA TYR A 338 3.60 -19.00 -17.47
C TYR A 338 3.50 -20.41 -16.93
N SER A 339 3.56 -20.58 -15.60
CA SER A 339 3.36 -21.91 -15.03
C SER A 339 1.96 -22.46 -15.32
N ARG A 340 0.92 -21.62 -15.24
CA ARG A 340 -0.46 -22.03 -15.62
C ARG A 340 -0.58 -22.45 -17.08
N GLN A 341 0.35 -22.01 -17.94
CA GLN A 341 0.42 -22.38 -19.36
C GLN A 341 1.42 -23.52 -19.63
N ALA A 342 1.91 -24.21 -18.60
CA ALA A 342 2.94 -25.25 -18.70
C ALA A 342 4.25 -24.78 -19.37
N GLN A 343 4.57 -23.48 -19.31
CA GLN A 343 5.82 -22.90 -19.82
C GLN A 343 6.84 -22.76 -18.67
N GLN A 344 7.28 -23.91 -18.14
CA GLN A 344 8.06 -23.97 -16.90
C GLN A 344 9.38 -23.17 -16.95
N GLU A 345 10.14 -23.27 -18.04
CA GLU A 345 11.40 -22.53 -18.20
C GLU A 345 11.21 -21.02 -18.09
N LYS A 346 10.17 -20.47 -18.73
CA LYS A 346 9.85 -19.04 -18.63
C LYS A 346 9.33 -18.67 -17.25
N ALA A 347 8.59 -19.56 -16.62
CA ALA A 347 8.10 -19.33 -15.27
C ALA A 347 9.29 -19.18 -14.30
N GLU A 348 10.27 -20.08 -14.35
CA GLU A 348 11.50 -20.03 -13.54
C GLU A 348 12.35 -18.81 -13.86
N GLU A 349 12.53 -18.48 -15.15
CA GLU A 349 13.22 -17.26 -15.58
C GLU A 349 12.61 -16.02 -14.94
N HIS A 350 11.30 -15.83 -15.07
CA HIS A 350 10.61 -14.68 -14.51
C HIS A 350 10.63 -14.67 -12.97
N TYR A 351 10.59 -15.82 -12.31
CA TYR A 351 10.73 -15.88 -10.86
C TYR A 351 12.12 -15.38 -10.41
N ASN A 352 13.19 -15.85 -11.06
CA ASN A 352 14.55 -15.41 -10.76
C ASN A 352 14.74 -13.91 -11.03
N LEU A 353 14.19 -13.40 -12.13
CA LEU A 353 14.18 -11.97 -12.43
C LEU A 353 13.40 -11.15 -11.38
N ALA A 354 12.31 -11.70 -10.82
CA ALA A 354 11.58 -11.06 -9.75
C ALA A 354 12.43 -10.89 -8.49
N VAL A 355 13.14 -11.95 -8.08
CA VAL A 355 14.06 -11.93 -6.93
C VAL A 355 15.18 -10.91 -7.14
N GLN A 356 15.81 -10.89 -8.31
CA GLN A 356 16.83 -9.89 -8.65
C GLN A 356 16.27 -8.45 -8.66
N ALA A 357 15.02 -8.27 -9.08
CA ALA A 357 14.36 -6.97 -9.07
C ALA A 357 14.06 -6.46 -7.64
N GLU A 358 13.94 -7.34 -6.65
CA GLU A 358 13.79 -6.94 -5.25
C GLU A 358 15.03 -6.22 -4.71
N GLU A 359 16.23 -6.62 -5.14
CA GLU A 359 17.50 -6.00 -4.74
C GLU A 359 17.63 -4.56 -5.26
N LYS A 360 17.00 -4.27 -6.40
CA LYS A 360 17.02 -2.95 -7.07
C LYS A 360 15.92 -2.01 -6.59
N ARG A 361 15.11 -2.46 -5.63
CA ARG A 361 13.93 -1.75 -5.16
C ARG A 361 14.30 -0.59 -4.24
N LEU A 362 13.59 0.52 -4.38
CA LEU A 362 13.71 1.61 -3.43
C LEU A 362 13.23 1.17 -2.02
N PRO A 363 13.87 1.65 -0.94
CA PRO A 363 13.59 1.23 0.44
C PRO A 363 12.15 1.47 0.90
N THR A 364 11.40 2.31 0.20
CA THR A 364 10.01 2.68 0.51
C THR A 364 8.95 1.66 0.08
N SER A 365 9.34 0.66 -0.71
CA SER A 365 8.41 -0.35 -1.24
C SER A 365 8.27 -1.53 -0.26
N VAL A 366 7.22 -2.33 -0.41
CA VAL A 366 6.94 -3.46 0.49
C VAL A 366 6.94 -4.75 -0.33
N MET A 367 7.50 -5.84 0.21
CA MET A 367 7.29 -7.17 -0.37
C MET A 367 5.82 -7.56 -0.25
N GLY A 368 5.34 -8.45 -1.11
CA GLY A 368 4.00 -9.00 -0.87
C GLY A 368 3.70 -10.32 -1.53
N TRP A 369 2.42 -10.68 -1.41
CA TRP A 369 1.84 -12.01 -1.60
C TRP A 369 2.20 -12.74 -2.90
N ALA A 370 2.51 -12.03 -3.99
CA ALA A 370 2.82 -12.69 -5.25
C ALA A 370 4.11 -13.52 -5.17
N LYS A 371 5.07 -13.13 -4.32
CA LYS A 371 6.28 -13.93 -4.07
C LYS A 371 5.93 -15.30 -3.51
N GLU A 372 5.08 -15.35 -2.48
CA GLU A 372 4.67 -16.61 -1.84
C GLU A 372 3.86 -17.50 -2.80
N VAL A 373 2.98 -16.90 -3.60
CA VAL A 373 2.22 -17.65 -4.61
C VAL A 373 3.12 -18.15 -5.71
N ALA A 374 4.08 -17.35 -6.17
CA ALA A 374 5.06 -17.79 -7.16
C ALA A 374 5.97 -18.88 -6.58
N GLN A 375 6.38 -18.80 -5.31
CA GLN A 375 7.13 -19.87 -4.64
C GLN A 375 6.38 -21.20 -4.62
N LYS A 376 5.08 -21.18 -4.31
CA LYS A 376 4.22 -22.38 -4.30
C LYS A 376 4.08 -23.05 -5.66
N VAL A 377 4.34 -22.32 -6.73
CA VAL A 377 4.31 -22.85 -8.10
C VAL A 377 5.57 -23.65 -8.42
N PHE A 378 6.68 -23.44 -7.69
CA PHE A 378 7.96 -24.13 -7.88
C PHE A 378 8.33 -25.09 -6.74
N SER A 379 7.53 -25.16 -5.67
CA SER A 379 7.62 -26.15 -4.59
C SER A 379 6.74 -27.37 -4.89
#